data_AF-A0A0S4KXN6-F1
#
_entry.id   AF-A0A0S4KXN6-F1
#
_cell.length_a   1.000
_cell.length_b   1.000
_cell.length_c   1.000
_cell.angle_alpha   90.00
_cell.angle_beta   90.00
_cell.angle_gamma   90.00
#
_symmetry.space_group_name_H-M   'P 1'
#
loop_
_entity.id
_entity.type
_entity.pdbx_description
1 polymer ?
#
loop_
_entity_poly.entity_id
_entity_poly.type
_entity_poly.pdbx_seq_one_letter_code
_entity_poly.pdbx_strand_id
1 'polypeptide(L)'
;MYHEEKTFLLRFSLEVRFPDDYEGEEDHHVWLRAWESRVKPELIKSVFESLRRTGGWAVHTRNRGKSPEDEIEIVLERDYSASPSFLP
;
A
#
# COMPACT_ATOMS: atom_id res chain seq x y z
N MET A 1 -15.00 -22.96 8.05
CA MET A 1 -14.56 -21.75 8.76
C MET A 1 -15.27 -20.56 8.14
N TYR A 2 -15.91 -19.71 8.94
CA TYR A 2 -16.55 -18.49 8.44
C TYR A 2 -15.48 -17.41 8.26
N HIS A 3 -15.52 -16.70 7.13
CA HIS A 3 -14.55 -15.65 6.78
C HIS A 3 -15.32 -14.37 6.47
N GLU A 4 -14.95 -13.29 7.14
CA GLU A 4 -15.45 -11.95 6.86
C GLU A 4 -14.31 -11.10 6.28
N GLU A 5 -14.61 -10.38 5.22
CA GLU A 5 -13.67 -9.45 4.58
C GLU A 5 -14.28 -8.05 4.54
N LYS A 6 -13.45 -7.03 4.83
CA LYS A 6 -13.81 -5.64 4.65
C LYS A 6 -12.64 -4.88 4.03
N THR A 7 -12.91 -4.15 2.96
CA THR A 7 -11.90 -3.34 2.27
C THR A 7 -12.00 -1.88 2.71
N PHE A 8 -10.85 -1.25 2.91
CA PHE A 8 -10.69 0.19 3.05
C PHE A 8 -9.67 0.68 2.02
N LEU A 9 -9.93 1.82 1.37
CA LEU A 9 -9.08 2.36 0.31
C LEU A 9 -8.31 3.58 0.81
N LEU A 10 -6.98 3.48 0.79
CA LEU A 10 -6.07 4.63 0.87
C LEU A 10 -5.50 4.90 -0.52
N ARG A 11 -5.70 6.11 -1.05
CA ARG A 11 -5.30 6.47 -2.42
C ARG A 11 -4.45 7.74 -2.40
N PHE A 12 -3.35 7.73 -3.15
CA PHE A 12 -2.53 8.90 -3.40
C PHE A 12 -2.85 9.45 -4.80
N SER A 13 -2.98 10.77 -4.92
CA SER A 13 -2.99 11.49 -6.20
C SER A 13 -1.69 12.24 -6.33
N LEU A 14 -0.96 12.06 -7.43
CA LEU A 14 0.21 12.87 -7.73
C LEU A 14 -0.21 13.98 -8.67
N GLU A 15 0.05 15.22 -8.26
CA GLU A 15 -0.31 16.42 -9.01
C GLU A 15 0.95 17.25 -9.23
N VAL A 16 1.20 17.63 -10.48
CA VAL A 16 2.31 18.50 -10.88
C VAL A 16 1.75 19.61 -11.75
N ARG A 17 2.21 20.84 -11.51
CA ARG A 17 1.85 22.01 -12.31
C ARG A 17 3.07 22.46 -13.08
N PHE A 18 2.87 22.67 -14.37
CA PHE A 18 3.90 23.17 -15.27
C PHE A 18 3.56 24.61 -15.69
N PRO A 19 4.57 25.44 -16.00
CA PRO A 19 4.36 26.73 -16.65
C PRO A 19 3.61 26.61 -17.98
N ASP A 20 2.97 27.70 -18.41
CA ASP A 20 2.17 27.73 -19.65
C ASP A 20 3.01 27.49 -20.93
N ASP A 21 4.31 27.74 -20.86
CA ASP A 21 5.30 27.55 -21.92
C ASP A 21 6.02 26.20 -21.87
N TYR A 22 5.55 25.26 -21.05
CA TYR A 22 6.16 23.93 -20.91
C TYR A 22 5.92 23.05 -22.15
N GLU A 23 7.00 22.71 -22.87
CA GLU A 23 6.95 21.91 -24.10
C GLU A 23 7.02 20.39 -23.89
N GLY A 24 7.00 19.90 -22.64
CA GLY A 24 6.84 18.47 -22.37
C GLY A 24 8.12 17.63 -22.32
N GLU A 25 9.20 18.06 -22.98
CA GLU A 25 10.41 17.23 -23.14
C GLU A 25 11.45 17.38 -22.02
N GLU A 26 11.42 18.45 -21.23
CA GLU A 26 12.50 18.74 -20.26
C GLU A 26 12.49 17.82 -19.03
N ASP A 27 11.32 17.41 -18.53
CA ASP A 27 11.27 16.74 -17.22
C ASP A 27 11.36 15.22 -17.26
N HIS A 28 11.32 14.54 -18.43
CA HIS A 28 11.44 13.07 -18.54
C HIS A 28 10.64 12.25 -17.48
N HIS A 29 9.49 12.74 -17.03
CA HIS A 29 8.74 12.18 -15.90
C HIS A 29 9.53 12.06 -14.58
N VAL A 30 10.47 12.97 -14.30
CA VAL A 30 11.32 12.98 -13.08
C VAL A 30 10.49 12.92 -11.82
N TRP A 31 9.36 13.64 -11.77
CA TRP A 31 8.44 13.60 -10.63
C TRP A 31 7.86 12.20 -10.38
N LEU A 32 7.44 11.51 -11.46
CA LEU A 32 6.94 10.14 -11.39
C LEU A 32 8.05 9.16 -11.02
N ARG A 33 9.25 9.33 -11.59
CA ARG A 33 10.42 8.51 -11.22
C ARG A 33 10.82 8.70 -9.76
N ALA A 34 10.77 9.91 -9.22
CA ALA A 34 11.06 10.17 -7.82
C ALA A 34 10.04 9.49 -6.90
N TRP A 35 8.76 9.50 -7.29
CA TRP A 35 7.73 8.74 -6.59
C TRP A 35 8.00 7.23 -6.62
N GLU A 36 8.19 6.68 -7.81
CA GLU A 36 8.37 5.24 -8.03
C GLU A 36 9.63 4.68 -7.36
N SER A 37 10.76 5.40 -7.47
CA SER A 37 12.06 4.91 -7.00
C SER A 37 12.35 5.18 -5.52
N ARG A 38 11.68 6.16 -4.90
CA ARG A 38 12.02 6.61 -3.54
C ARG A 38 10.81 6.68 -2.62
N VAL A 39 9.84 7.53 -2.94
CA VAL A 39 8.74 7.84 -2.03
C VAL A 39 7.85 6.62 -1.79
N LYS A 40 7.41 5.95 -2.86
CA LYS A 40 6.53 4.77 -2.75
C LYS A 40 7.18 3.63 -1.96
N PRO A 41 8.43 3.19 -2.24
CA PRO A 41 9.09 2.15 -1.44
C PRO A 41 9.23 2.49 0.05
N GLU A 42 9.61 3.72 0.39
CA GLU A 42 9.78 4.17 1.78
C GLU A 42 8.45 4.19 2.55
N LEU A 43 7.37 4.66 1.91
CA LEU A 43 6.02 4.64 2.49
C LEU A 43 5.51 3.22 2.73
N ILE A 44 5.62 2.34 1.74
CA ILE A 44 5.19 0.94 1.88
C ILE A 44 5.96 0.26 3.01
N LYS A 45 7.28 0.45 3.07
CA LYS A 45 8.11 -0.06 4.17
C LYS A 45 7.59 0.43 5.54
N SER A 46 7.34 1.72 5.68
CA SER A 46 6.87 2.33 6.92
C SER A 46 5.49 1.80 7.35
N VAL A 47 4.59 1.58 6.39
CA VAL A 47 3.28 0.94 6.64
C VAL A 47 3.46 -0.46 7.18
N PHE A 48 4.24 -1.32 6.51
CA PHE A 48 4.49 -2.69 6.97
C PHE A 48 5.14 -2.73 8.36
N GLU A 49 6.12 -1.87 8.62
CA GLU A 49 6.75 -1.75 9.93
C GLU A 49 5.74 -1.36 11.02
N SER A 50 4.87 -0.39 10.73
CA SER A 50 3.83 0.04 11.67
C SER A 50 2.83 -1.09 11.97
N LEU A 51 2.34 -1.77 10.93
CA LEU A 51 1.35 -2.85 11.09
C LEU A 51 1.92 -4.06 11.85
N ARG A 52 3.19 -4.39 11.63
CA ARG A 52 3.87 -5.47 12.37
C ARG A 52 4.04 -5.15 13.85
N ARG A 53 4.23 -3.88 14.22
CA ARG A 53 4.35 -3.46 15.64
C ARG A 53 3.04 -3.58 16.42
N THR A 54 1.89 -3.45 15.77
CA THR A 54 0.58 -3.53 16.43
C THR A 54 0.21 -4.92 16.93
N GLY A 55 0.91 -5.97 16.50
CA GLY A 55 0.70 -7.35 16.94
C GLY A 55 -0.67 -7.94 16.55
N GLY A 56 -0.82 -9.26 16.64
CA GLY A 56 -2.11 -9.94 16.44
C GLY A 56 -2.64 -10.02 15.00
N TRP A 57 -1.92 -9.49 14.01
CA TRP A 57 -2.27 -9.57 12.59
C TRP A 57 -1.10 -10.12 11.77
N ALA A 58 -1.38 -11.07 10.87
CA ALA A 58 -0.49 -11.44 9.79
C ALA A 58 -0.64 -10.41 8.65
N VAL A 59 0.47 -9.87 8.15
CA VAL A 59 0.46 -8.79 7.15
C VAL A 59 1.20 -9.26 5.90
N HIS A 60 0.54 -9.22 4.75
CA HIS A 60 1.12 -9.61 3.47
C HIS A 60 0.51 -8.82 2.31
N THR A 61 1.19 -8.83 1.16
CA THR A 61 0.62 -8.26 -0.08
C THR A 61 -0.20 -9.30 -0.81
N ARG A 62 -1.31 -8.89 -1.41
CA ARG A 62 -2.09 -9.71 -2.33
C ARG A 62 -2.04 -9.10 -3.72
N ASN A 63 -1.85 -9.94 -4.74
CA ASN A 63 -1.92 -9.51 -6.13
C ASN A 63 -3.17 -10.13 -6.78
N ARG A 64 -4.03 -9.29 -7.37
CA ARG A 64 -5.26 -9.68 -8.07
C ARG A 64 -5.18 -9.45 -9.59
N GLY A 65 -3.97 -9.48 -10.16
CA GLY A 65 -3.71 -9.27 -11.59
C GLY A 65 -3.46 -7.81 -11.98
N LYS A 66 -3.19 -6.93 -11.01
CA LYS A 66 -2.83 -5.51 -11.26
C LYS A 66 -1.32 -5.32 -11.12
N SER A 67 -0.79 -4.35 -11.86
CA SER A 67 0.61 -3.96 -11.69
C SER A 67 0.81 -3.37 -10.28
N PRO A 68 1.93 -3.68 -9.60
CA PRO A 68 2.34 -2.98 -8.37
C PRO A 68 2.60 -1.47 -8.58
N GLU A 69 2.69 -1.03 -9.84
CA GLU A 69 2.71 0.39 -10.20
C GLU A 69 1.33 1.03 -10.06
N ASP A 70 0.27 0.26 -10.29
CA ASP A 70 -1.12 0.72 -10.22
C ASP A 70 -1.75 0.49 -8.83
N GLU A 71 -1.50 -0.67 -8.23
CA GLU A 71 -2.12 -1.06 -6.97
C GLU A 71 -1.22 -1.97 -6.13
N ILE A 72 -1.11 -1.65 -4.84
CA ILE A 72 -0.52 -2.52 -3.83
C ILE A 72 -1.60 -2.80 -2.79
N GLU A 73 -2.19 -3.99 -2.83
CA GLU A 73 -3.15 -4.43 -1.82
C GLU A 73 -2.41 -5.05 -0.64
N ILE A 74 -2.52 -4.44 0.55
CA ILE A 74 -1.98 -4.95 1.81
C ILE A 74 -3.12 -5.60 2.59
N VAL A 75 -3.00 -6.90 2.83
CA VAL A 75 -3.97 -7.69 3.58
C VAL A 75 -3.48 -7.83 5.03
N LEU A 76 -4.39 -7.59 5.96
CA LEU A 76 -4.23 -7.92 7.37
C LEU A 76 -5.17 -9.06 7.72
N GLU A 77 -4.61 -10.20 8.12
CA GLU A 77 -5.37 -11.37 8.50
C GLU A 77 -5.20 -11.65 9.99
N ARG A 78 -6.28 -12.11 10.62
CA ARG A 78 -6.26 -12.61 11.98
C ARG A 78 -7.08 -13.88 12.05
N ASP A 79 -6.44 -14.96 12.45
CA ASP A 79 -7.09 -16.24 12.65
C ASP A 79 -7.53 -16.38 14.11
N TYR A 80 -8.84 -16.26 14.35
CA TYR A 80 -9.44 -16.48 15.67
C TYR A 80 -9.70 -17.97 15.96
N SER A 81 -9.58 -18.85 14.98
CA SER A 81 -9.72 -20.30 15.20
C SER A 81 -8.46 -20.94 15.80
N ALA A 82 -7.30 -20.30 15.61
CA ALA A 82 -6.02 -20.76 16.11
C ALA A 82 -5.83 -20.57 17.63
N SER A 83 -6.79 -19.95 18.33
CA SER A 83 -6.77 -19.78 19.79
C SER A 83 -8.10 -20.24 20.41
N PRO A 84 -8.19 -21.47 20.94
CA PRO A 84 -9.37 -21.96 21.66
C PRO A 84 -9.52 -21.39 23.08
N SER A 85 -8.58 -20.57 23.55
CA SER A 85 -8.37 -20.37 24.99
C SER A 85 -8.46 -18.91 25.41
N PHE A 86 -9.65 -18.31 25.31
CA PHE A 86 -10.09 -17.25 26.24
C PHE A 86 -11.63 -17.26 26.34
N LEU A 87 -12.15 -18.08 27.23
CA LEU A 87 -13.35 -17.72 28.00
C LEU A 87 -12.86 -17.42 29.43
N PRO A 88 -13.24 -16.28 30.03
CA PRO A 88 -13.08 -16.05 31.47
C PRO A 88 -13.94 -17.00 32.29
#